data_AF-A0A935QEP7-F1
#
_entry.id   AF-A0A935QEP7-F1
#
_cell.length_a   1.000
_cell.length_b   1.000
_cell.length_c   1.000
_cell.angle_alpha   90.00
_cell.angle_beta   90.00
_cell.angle_gamma   90.00
#
_symmetry.space_group_name_H-M   'P 1'
#
loop_
_entity.id
_entity.type
_entity.pdbx_description
1 polymer ?
#
loop_
_entity_poly.entity_id
_entity_poly.type
_entity_poly.pdbx_seq_one_letter_code
_entity_poly.pdbx_strand_id
1 'polypeptide(L)'
;MNKRCGLLIGLAMVLTAAGAAAETVAGLPVHVQKLGEGVVRVWVGDHISSTATVAFATQKGILVVDTTGNPVVDRELRRIIARELKRDDFTTLVNTHEHGDHTGGNAVYADCEIVGHELVAEGMAAGRAFRPQALEWSAIGIPETEARIAALPAGDPSLASLREDLALDILNRDYLLSDAPLAPPTRTFADRLTLDMGDTTFELYYTGGMHTASDIAVFVPRHGILMTGDTMCDRWLTETPGCLASFIARPGVRHDFPRLLKNWEYLAQQKDRIRLLLTGHWNGELSYDGFAARVGYVRALWDGVPAEIARGATIESLFATFPLETRFPELAQSPGFNRNNHAMTLMELWSVTTGQTSAADRLYALIDEGAGEDAVREVIASRGVEPARYFYMEGQLNASGYRFLQSGRAPQAVAMFRAYADLFPESWNAYDSLGEALLAVGDTDVAVAMYEKSLALNPENTNGRDALARIRGGGAATVQ
;
A
#
# COMPACT_ATOMS: atom_id res chain seq x y z
N MET A 1 11.33 60.09 57.09
CA MET A 1 11.96 59.04 56.26
C MET A 1 12.36 57.88 57.17
N ASN A 2 11.59 56.79 57.17
CA ASN A 2 12.11 55.42 57.09
C ASN A 2 10.93 54.44 56.98
N LYS A 3 10.99 53.65 55.90
CA LYS A 3 9.91 52.82 55.36
C LYS A 3 9.79 51.51 56.14
N ARG A 4 8.55 51.11 56.42
CA ARG A 4 8.18 49.73 56.76
C ARG A 4 8.22 48.89 55.48
N CYS A 5 9.07 47.86 55.43
CA CYS A 5 8.94 46.77 54.46
C CYS A 5 8.39 45.54 55.21
N GLY A 6 7.14 45.18 54.91
CA GLY A 6 6.59 43.88 55.27
C GLY A 6 6.97 42.86 54.20
N LEU A 7 7.56 41.75 54.61
CA LEU A 7 7.81 40.61 53.73
C LEU A 7 6.74 39.55 54.04
N LEU A 8 5.76 39.45 53.14
CA LEU A 8 4.79 38.36 53.07
C LEU A 8 5.51 37.13 52.52
N ILE A 9 5.66 36.08 53.33
CA ILE A 9 6.09 34.77 52.87
C ILE A 9 4.84 34.05 52.34
N GLY A 10 4.68 34.04 51.02
CA GLY A 10 3.67 33.24 50.34
C GLY A 10 4.08 31.77 50.35
N LEU A 11 3.26 30.94 50.99
CA LEU A 11 3.37 29.48 50.93
C LEU A 11 2.94 29.02 49.53
N ALA A 12 3.91 28.72 48.66
CA ALA A 12 3.62 28.11 47.36
C ALA A 12 3.23 26.64 47.58
N MET A 13 1.94 26.33 47.41
CA MET A 13 1.48 24.94 47.22
C MET A 13 2.04 24.44 45.89
N VAL A 14 3.03 23.56 45.95
CA VAL A 14 3.41 22.73 44.81
C VAL A 14 2.30 21.69 44.63
N LEU A 15 1.37 21.95 43.70
CA LEU A 15 0.56 20.88 43.14
C LEU A 15 1.49 20.04 42.25
N THR A 16 1.92 18.89 42.74
CA THR A 16 2.44 17.82 41.89
C THR A 16 1.26 17.28 41.09
N ALA A 17 1.12 17.71 39.84
CA ALA A 17 0.31 17.00 38.86
C ALA A 17 0.96 15.62 38.69
N ALA A 18 0.38 14.60 39.31
CA ALA A 18 0.70 13.22 39.02
C ALA A 18 0.36 12.99 37.54
N GLY A 19 1.39 12.94 36.69
CA GLY A 19 1.22 12.62 35.28
C GLY A 19 0.59 11.25 35.17
N ALA A 20 -0.63 11.17 34.64
CA ALA A 20 -1.20 9.90 34.23
C ALA A 20 -0.23 9.27 33.22
N ALA A 21 0.21 8.03 33.48
CA ALA A 21 0.95 7.28 32.48
C ALA A 21 0.12 7.22 31.19
N ALA A 22 0.76 7.37 30.04
CA ALA A 22 0.09 7.23 28.74
C ALA A 22 -0.60 5.85 28.68
N GLU A 23 -1.87 5.82 28.27
CA GLU A 23 -2.62 4.57 28.09
C GLU A 23 -1.96 3.76 26.97
N THR A 24 -1.78 2.46 27.16
CA THR A 24 -1.16 1.56 26.16
C THR A 24 -2.02 0.32 25.97
N VAL A 25 -1.97 -0.26 24.77
CA VAL A 25 -2.61 -1.52 24.42
C VAL A 25 -1.56 -2.42 23.78
N ALA A 26 -1.29 -3.57 24.41
CA ALA A 26 -0.25 -4.50 23.97
C ALA A 26 1.14 -3.86 23.79
N GLY A 27 1.46 -2.86 24.63
CA GLY A 27 2.74 -2.14 24.58
C GLY A 27 2.77 -0.98 23.58
N LEU A 28 1.72 -0.77 22.78
CA LEU A 28 1.58 0.35 21.87
C LEU A 28 0.87 1.52 22.55
N PRO A 29 1.38 2.76 22.46
CA PRO A 29 0.68 3.96 22.92
C PRO A 29 -0.72 4.07 22.30
N VAL A 30 -1.73 4.44 23.09
CA VAL A 30 -3.09 4.69 22.57
C VAL A 30 -3.32 6.18 22.41
N HIS A 31 -3.93 6.53 21.28
CA HIS A 31 -4.32 7.89 20.98
C HIS A 31 -5.82 8.02 20.79
N VAL A 32 -6.35 9.12 21.31
CA VAL A 32 -7.75 9.52 21.14
C VAL A 32 -7.78 10.97 20.69
N GLN A 33 -8.43 11.23 19.57
CA GLN A 33 -8.68 12.58 19.09
C GLN A 33 -10.18 12.83 18.95
N LYS A 34 -10.66 13.91 19.57
CA LYS A 34 -12.02 14.40 19.38
C LYS A 34 -12.07 15.23 18.11
N LEU A 35 -12.90 14.82 17.15
CA LEU A 35 -13.07 15.49 15.86
C LEU A 35 -14.28 16.44 15.83
N GLY A 36 -15.15 16.32 16.82
CA GLY A 36 -16.35 17.12 16.97
C GLY A 36 -17.24 16.53 18.07
N GLU A 37 -18.40 17.13 18.27
CA GLU A 37 -19.40 16.58 19.18
C GLU A 37 -19.82 15.18 18.70
N GLY A 38 -19.67 14.19 19.59
CA GLY A 38 -20.01 12.80 19.30
C GLY A 38 -19.08 12.08 18.31
N VAL A 39 -17.92 12.64 17.95
CA VAL A 39 -17.00 12.00 17.00
C VAL A 39 -15.60 11.87 17.58
N VAL A 40 -15.08 10.63 17.58
CA VAL A 40 -13.73 10.31 18.03
C VAL A 40 -12.98 9.50 16.99
N ARG A 41 -11.68 9.77 16.86
CA ARG A 41 -10.71 8.96 16.13
C ARG A 41 -9.76 8.32 17.13
N VAL A 42 -9.51 7.03 16.99
CA VAL A 42 -8.61 6.27 17.87
C VAL A 42 -7.62 5.46 17.05
N TRP A 43 -6.39 5.33 17.54
CA TRP A 43 -5.32 4.55 16.91
C TRP A 43 -4.27 4.14 17.95
N VAL A 44 -3.30 3.31 17.53
CA VAL A 44 -2.19 2.87 18.39
C VAL A 44 -0.82 3.13 17.75
N GLY A 45 0.20 3.36 18.58
CA GLY A 45 1.57 3.63 18.14
C GLY A 45 1.86 5.10 17.89
N ASP A 46 3.10 5.51 18.18
CA ASP A 46 3.67 6.82 17.87
C ASP A 46 4.48 6.79 16.56
N HIS A 47 4.98 5.62 16.17
CA HIS A 47 5.99 5.42 15.13
C HIS A 47 5.61 4.35 14.10
N ILE A 48 4.48 3.66 14.30
CA ILE A 48 3.90 2.72 13.35
C ILE A 48 2.68 3.32 12.66
N SER A 49 2.39 2.89 11.43
CA SER A 49 1.14 3.25 10.79
C SER A 49 0.04 2.23 11.10
N SER A 50 -0.67 2.44 12.19
CA SER A 50 -1.91 1.70 12.45
C SER A 50 -3.11 2.38 11.77
N THR A 51 -4.09 1.58 11.39
CA THR A 51 -5.37 2.08 10.88
C THR A 51 -6.03 2.97 11.93
N ALA A 52 -6.59 4.10 11.51
CA ALA A 52 -7.30 5.02 12.37
C ALA A 52 -8.79 4.69 12.37
N THR A 53 -9.27 4.10 13.46
CA THR A 53 -10.70 3.82 13.64
C THR A 53 -11.45 5.10 14.01
N VAL A 54 -12.54 5.39 13.31
CA VAL A 54 -13.38 6.57 13.58
C VAL A 54 -14.77 6.14 14.04
N ALA A 55 -15.23 6.68 15.16
CA ALA A 55 -16.53 6.35 15.74
C ALA A 55 -17.42 7.59 15.90
N PHE A 56 -18.71 7.40 15.62
CA PHE A 56 -19.74 8.43 15.63
C PHE A 56 -20.88 8.01 16.55
N ALA A 57 -21.14 8.80 17.59
CA ALA A 57 -22.36 8.69 18.38
C ALA A 57 -23.52 9.34 17.61
N THR A 58 -24.55 8.55 17.32
CA THR A 58 -25.74 8.99 16.56
C THR A 58 -27.02 8.74 17.36
N GLN A 59 -28.16 9.11 16.79
CA GLN A 59 -29.46 8.76 17.36
C GLN A 59 -29.74 7.25 17.36
N LYS A 60 -29.27 6.51 16.34
CA LYS A 60 -29.51 5.05 16.20
C LYS A 60 -28.42 4.18 16.85
N GLY A 61 -27.41 4.77 17.47
CA GLY A 61 -26.32 4.07 18.16
C GLY A 61 -24.93 4.56 17.72
N ILE A 62 -23.88 3.81 18.07
CA ILE A 62 -22.52 4.09 17.63
C ILE A 62 -22.26 3.40 16.29
N LEU A 63 -21.84 4.19 15.29
CA LEU A 63 -21.29 3.70 14.03
C LEU A 63 -19.77 3.83 14.05
N VAL A 64 -19.07 2.78 13.65
CA VAL A 64 -17.61 2.72 13.57
C VAL A 64 -17.20 2.55 12.11
N VAL A 65 -16.14 3.24 11.68
CA VAL A 65 -15.50 3.07 10.38
C VAL A 65 -14.12 2.46 10.60
N ASP A 66 -13.92 1.30 9.97
CA ASP A 66 -12.75 0.40 10.07
C ASP A 66 -12.41 -0.09 11.48
N THR A 67 -11.44 -1.01 11.51
CA THR A 67 -10.80 -1.54 12.72
C THR A 67 -9.27 -1.39 12.57
N THR A 68 -8.50 -1.77 13.58
CA THR A 68 -7.02 -1.82 13.51
C THR A 68 -6.48 -3.15 12.99
N GLY A 69 -7.38 -4.09 12.68
CA GLY A 69 -7.02 -5.38 12.12
C GLY A 69 -6.61 -6.43 13.14
N ASN A 70 -6.61 -6.09 14.44
CA ASN A 70 -6.22 -7.00 15.49
C ASN A 70 -7.29 -7.06 16.59
N PRO A 71 -8.01 -8.19 16.76
CA PRO A 71 -9.07 -8.33 17.76
C PRO A 71 -8.65 -8.06 19.22
N VAL A 72 -7.36 -8.19 19.56
CA VAL A 72 -6.85 -7.83 20.90
C VAL A 72 -6.87 -6.32 21.06
N VAL A 73 -6.35 -5.59 20.07
CA VAL A 73 -6.32 -4.13 20.06
C VAL A 73 -7.73 -3.55 19.96
N ASP A 74 -8.52 -4.04 19.00
CA ASP A 74 -9.87 -3.53 18.73
C ASP A 74 -10.84 -3.70 19.89
N ARG A 75 -10.66 -4.73 20.73
CA ARG A 75 -11.47 -4.90 21.94
C ARG A 75 -11.23 -3.78 22.96
N GLU A 76 -9.98 -3.35 23.11
CA GLU A 76 -9.65 -2.22 23.98
C GLU A 76 -10.08 -0.90 23.34
N LEU A 77 -9.86 -0.71 22.03
CA LEU A 77 -10.32 0.48 21.32
C LEU A 77 -11.85 0.62 21.37
N ARG A 78 -12.62 -0.47 21.25
CA ARG A 78 -14.08 -0.44 21.44
C ARG A 78 -14.48 0.05 22.84
N ARG A 79 -13.75 -0.35 23.90
CA ARG A 79 -13.99 0.15 25.27
C ARG A 79 -13.62 1.63 25.41
N ILE A 80 -12.52 2.05 24.79
CA ILE A 80 -12.07 3.44 24.80
C ILE A 80 -13.08 4.32 24.07
N ILE A 81 -13.53 3.93 22.88
CA ILE A 81 -14.61 4.60 22.14
C ILE A 81 -15.84 4.75 23.03
N ALA A 82 -16.26 3.68 23.70
CA ALA A 82 -17.44 3.70 24.55
C ALA A 82 -17.30 4.69 25.72
N ARG A 83 -16.12 4.72 26.35
CA ARG A 83 -15.77 5.66 27.42
C ARG A 83 -15.80 7.11 26.95
N GLU A 84 -15.19 7.39 25.79
CA GLU A 84 -15.07 8.75 25.25
C GLU A 84 -16.40 9.30 24.74
N LEU A 85 -17.23 8.45 24.13
CA LEU A 85 -18.58 8.79 23.68
C LEU A 85 -19.63 8.69 24.80
N LYS A 86 -19.26 8.13 25.96
CA LYS A 86 -20.12 7.89 27.13
C LYS A 86 -21.36 7.05 26.82
N ARG A 87 -21.21 6.09 25.91
CA ARG A 87 -22.26 5.18 25.40
C ARG A 87 -21.60 3.91 24.87
N ASP A 88 -22.30 2.79 24.88
CA ASP A 88 -21.80 1.48 24.44
C ASP A 88 -22.74 0.74 23.48
N ASP A 89 -23.73 1.45 22.92
CA ASP A 89 -24.73 0.93 22.00
C ASP A 89 -24.23 0.93 20.54
N PHE A 90 -23.15 0.18 20.29
CA PHE A 90 -22.63 -0.07 18.95
C PHE A 90 -23.66 -0.80 18.09
N THR A 91 -23.86 -0.33 16.87
CA THR A 91 -24.87 -0.89 15.96
C THR A 91 -24.35 -1.18 14.56
N THR A 92 -23.35 -0.43 14.11
CA THR A 92 -22.86 -0.52 12.72
C THR A 92 -21.34 -0.43 12.68
N LEU A 93 -20.71 -1.33 11.93
CA LEU A 93 -19.31 -1.24 11.50
C LEU A 93 -19.30 -1.05 9.98
N VAL A 94 -18.55 -0.07 9.47
CA VAL A 94 -18.34 0.14 8.04
C VAL A 94 -16.90 -0.22 7.70
N ASN A 95 -16.68 -1.14 6.76
CA ASN A 95 -15.37 -1.40 6.20
C ASN A 95 -15.13 -0.53 4.97
N THR A 96 -13.99 0.16 4.92
CA THR A 96 -13.59 0.96 3.77
C THR A 96 -13.05 0.11 2.62
N HIS A 97 -12.39 -1.02 2.92
CA HIS A 97 -11.88 -1.98 1.95
C HIS A 97 -11.51 -3.32 2.61
N GLU A 98 -10.95 -4.27 1.85
CA GLU A 98 -10.75 -5.67 2.27
C GLU A 98 -9.48 -5.98 3.08
N HIS A 99 -8.55 -5.04 3.25
CA HIS A 99 -7.26 -5.37 3.86
C HIS A 99 -7.38 -5.77 5.33
N GLY A 100 -6.46 -6.63 5.78
CA GLY A 100 -6.49 -7.25 7.09
C GLY A 100 -6.30 -6.27 8.24
N ASP A 101 -5.52 -5.21 8.04
CA ASP A 101 -5.36 -4.08 8.96
C ASP A 101 -6.62 -3.23 9.12
N HIS A 102 -7.58 -3.30 8.19
CA HIS A 102 -8.89 -2.62 8.30
C HIS A 102 -10.01 -3.54 8.76
N THR A 103 -9.93 -4.85 8.45
CA THR A 103 -11.03 -5.82 8.64
C THR A 103 -10.76 -6.91 9.65
N GLY A 104 -9.51 -7.13 10.06
CA GLY A 104 -9.12 -8.21 10.99
C GLY A 104 -9.75 -8.08 12.38
N GLY A 105 -10.15 -6.86 12.77
CA GLY A 105 -10.89 -6.57 13.99
C GLY A 105 -12.40 -6.79 13.90
N ASN A 106 -12.96 -7.09 12.72
CA ASN A 106 -14.41 -7.17 12.50
C ASN A 106 -15.12 -8.11 13.49
N ALA A 107 -14.47 -9.21 13.92
CA ALA A 107 -15.03 -10.15 14.88
C ALA A 107 -15.36 -9.52 16.24
N VAL A 108 -14.72 -8.41 16.61
CA VAL A 108 -15.03 -7.64 17.82
C VAL A 108 -16.39 -6.93 17.71
N TYR A 109 -16.89 -6.73 16.49
CA TYR A 109 -18.16 -6.06 16.18
C TYR A 109 -19.17 -7.03 15.56
N ALA A 110 -19.06 -8.33 15.81
CA ALA A 110 -19.97 -9.35 15.27
C ALA A 110 -21.43 -9.20 15.76
N ASP A 111 -21.67 -8.38 16.79
CA ASP A 111 -22.97 -7.98 17.30
C ASP A 111 -23.59 -6.77 16.55
N CYS A 112 -22.87 -6.18 15.60
CA CYS A 112 -23.29 -5.05 14.77
C CYS A 112 -23.70 -5.50 13.34
N GLU A 113 -24.42 -4.65 12.62
CA GLU A 113 -24.47 -4.74 11.15
C GLU A 113 -23.08 -4.35 10.61
N ILE A 114 -22.44 -5.22 9.83
CA ILE A 114 -21.16 -4.94 9.17
C ILE A 114 -21.45 -4.59 7.72
N VAL A 115 -21.17 -3.35 7.33
CA VAL A 115 -21.45 -2.80 6.01
C VAL A 115 -20.14 -2.67 5.23
N GLY A 116 -20.11 -3.15 4.00
CA GLY A 116 -18.96 -3.01 3.11
C GLY A 116 -19.34 -3.09 1.65
N HIS A 117 -18.40 -2.81 0.75
CA HIS A 117 -18.61 -3.09 -0.67
C HIS A 117 -18.75 -4.60 -0.91
N GLU A 118 -19.48 -5.01 -1.95
CA GLU A 118 -19.73 -6.44 -2.24
C GLU A 118 -18.46 -7.27 -2.49
N LEU A 119 -17.35 -6.60 -2.85
CA LEU A 119 -16.05 -7.23 -3.08
C LEU A 119 -15.22 -7.44 -1.81
N VAL A 120 -15.62 -6.88 -0.67
CA VAL A 120 -14.85 -7.00 0.59
C VAL A 120 -14.67 -8.45 1.00
N ALA A 121 -15.74 -9.26 0.94
CA ALA A 121 -15.69 -10.65 1.40
C ALA A 121 -14.74 -11.53 0.56
N GLU A 122 -14.74 -11.35 -0.77
CA GLU A 122 -13.82 -12.03 -1.68
C GLU A 122 -12.38 -11.59 -1.42
N GLY A 123 -12.15 -10.28 -1.28
CA GLY A 123 -10.83 -9.73 -0.96
C GLY A 123 -10.27 -10.23 0.36
N MET A 124 -11.09 -10.31 1.41
CA MET A 124 -10.69 -10.88 2.71
C MET A 124 -10.28 -12.36 2.58
N ALA A 125 -11.01 -13.14 1.77
CA ALA A 125 -10.69 -14.54 1.51
C ALA A 125 -9.36 -14.69 0.74
N ALA A 126 -9.12 -13.83 -0.26
CA ALA A 126 -7.87 -13.77 -1.00
C ALA A 126 -6.69 -13.39 -0.08
N GLY A 127 -6.86 -12.37 0.78
CA GLY A 127 -5.87 -12.00 1.79
C GLY A 127 -5.53 -13.14 2.74
N ARG A 128 -6.52 -13.98 3.10
CA ARG A 128 -6.29 -15.17 3.94
C ARG A 128 -5.41 -16.22 3.26
N ALA A 129 -5.42 -16.31 1.94
CA ALA A 129 -4.56 -17.24 1.19
C ALA A 129 -3.06 -16.90 1.36
N PHE A 130 -2.75 -15.66 1.70
CA PHE A 130 -1.38 -15.18 1.96
C PHE A 130 -0.82 -15.61 3.33
N ARG A 131 -1.66 -16.15 4.22
CA ARG A 131 -1.29 -16.48 5.61
C ARG A 131 -0.03 -17.34 5.75
N PRO A 132 0.20 -18.43 4.99
CA PRO A 132 1.40 -19.24 5.14
C PRO A 132 2.68 -18.44 4.91
N GLN A 133 2.68 -17.58 3.89
CA GLN A 133 3.81 -16.71 3.55
C GLN A 133 4.04 -15.63 4.62
N ALA A 134 2.97 -15.01 5.12
CA ALA A 134 3.08 -14.04 6.22
C ALA A 134 3.65 -14.68 7.49
N LEU A 135 3.29 -15.93 7.80
CA LEU A 135 3.85 -16.67 8.92
C LEU A 135 5.34 -16.97 8.73
N GLU A 136 5.75 -17.39 7.54
CA GLU A 136 7.17 -17.60 7.19
C GLU A 136 7.99 -16.32 7.35
N TRP A 137 7.49 -15.20 6.84
CA TRP A 137 8.15 -13.90 6.98
C TRP A 137 8.25 -13.46 8.44
N SER A 138 7.19 -13.62 9.22
CA SER A 138 7.20 -13.27 10.65
C SER A 138 8.18 -14.12 11.46
N ALA A 139 8.40 -15.38 11.06
CA ALA A 139 9.35 -16.29 11.72
C ALA A 139 10.81 -15.87 11.51
N ILE A 140 11.07 -15.04 10.49
CA ILE A 140 12.39 -14.48 10.18
C ILE A 140 12.51 -13.06 10.73
N GLY A 141 11.57 -12.17 10.38
CA GLY A 141 11.66 -10.74 10.66
C GLY A 141 11.57 -10.37 12.14
N ILE A 142 10.82 -11.14 12.94
CA ILE A 142 10.70 -10.90 14.39
C ILE A 142 12.06 -11.14 15.09
N PRO A 143 12.72 -12.31 14.96
CA PRO A 143 14.05 -12.52 15.51
C PRO A 143 15.10 -11.50 15.02
N GLU A 144 15.05 -11.09 13.76
CA GLU A 144 15.95 -10.07 13.21
C GLU A 144 15.75 -8.71 13.88
N THR A 145 14.49 -8.31 14.08
CA THR A 145 14.16 -7.05 14.76
C THR A 145 14.55 -7.10 16.24
N GLU A 146 14.34 -8.23 16.93
CA GLU A 146 14.81 -8.45 18.30
C GLU A 146 16.34 -8.32 18.41
N ALA A 147 17.07 -8.96 17.50
CA ALA A 147 18.53 -8.88 17.46
C ALA A 147 19.01 -7.45 17.18
N ARG A 148 18.35 -6.72 16.27
CA ARG A 148 18.63 -5.31 15.98
C ARG A 148 18.42 -4.44 17.22
N ILE A 149 17.31 -4.60 17.93
CA ILE A 149 17.05 -3.88 19.18
C ILE A 149 18.13 -4.17 20.23
N ALA A 150 18.53 -5.43 20.38
CA ALA A 150 19.53 -5.84 21.37
C ALA A 150 20.95 -5.31 21.07
N ALA A 151 21.27 -5.07 19.79
CA ALA A 151 22.56 -4.55 19.36
C ALA A 151 22.70 -3.02 19.52
N LEU A 152 21.58 -2.29 19.63
CA LEU A 152 21.58 -0.83 19.69
C LEU A 152 21.82 -0.31 21.12
N PRO A 153 22.54 0.83 21.27
CA PRO A 153 22.80 1.41 22.60
C PRO A 153 21.53 1.97 23.24
N ALA A 154 21.47 1.93 24.58
CA ALA A 154 20.39 2.53 25.35
C ALA A 154 20.33 4.05 25.11
N GLY A 155 19.36 4.50 24.30
CA GLY A 155 19.21 5.89 23.88
C GLY A 155 19.26 6.11 22.37
N ASP A 156 19.50 5.05 21.58
CA ASP A 156 19.39 5.15 20.12
C ASP A 156 17.96 5.58 19.71
N PRO A 157 17.82 6.61 18.86
CA PRO A 157 16.51 7.17 18.50
C PRO A 157 15.61 6.19 17.73
N SER A 158 16.17 5.16 17.09
CA SER A 158 15.39 4.16 16.35
C SER A 158 14.67 3.16 17.27
N LEU A 159 15.13 2.98 18.51
CA LEU A 159 14.60 1.97 19.43
C LEU A 159 13.09 2.09 19.69
N ALA A 160 12.53 3.30 19.64
CA ALA A 160 11.10 3.50 19.85
C ALA A 160 10.30 2.88 18.69
N SER A 161 10.62 3.24 17.45
CA SER A 161 10.01 2.66 16.25
C SER A 161 10.15 1.15 16.21
N LEU A 162 11.37 0.64 16.43
CA LEU A 162 11.65 -0.80 16.37
C LEU A 162 10.83 -1.60 17.38
N ARG A 163 10.60 -1.05 18.57
CA ARG A 163 9.80 -1.71 19.60
C ARG A 163 8.33 -1.73 19.26
N GLU A 164 7.81 -0.66 18.66
CA GLU A 164 6.42 -0.63 18.19
C GLU A 164 6.20 -1.55 16.99
N ASP A 165 7.13 -1.56 16.01
CA ASP A 165 7.13 -2.50 14.89
C ASP A 165 7.11 -3.94 15.41
N LEU A 166 8.02 -4.28 16.32
CA LEU A 166 8.10 -5.60 16.93
C LEU A 166 6.80 -5.98 17.67
N ALA A 167 6.22 -5.06 18.43
CA ALA A 167 4.96 -5.30 19.14
C ALA A 167 3.82 -5.58 18.16
N LEU A 168 3.72 -4.81 17.07
CA LEU A 168 2.71 -5.01 16.02
C LEU A 168 2.93 -6.34 15.28
N ASP A 169 4.17 -6.68 14.92
CA ASP A 169 4.51 -7.92 14.24
C ASP A 169 4.18 -9.16 15.08
N ILE A 170 4.46 -9.12 16.38
CA ILE A 170 4.08 -10.19 17.31
C ILE A 170 2.56 -10.34 17.37
N LEU A 171 1.82 -9.22 17.51
CA LEU A 171 0.36 -9.23 17.52
C LEU A 171 -0.23 -9.82 16.23
N ASN A 172 0.32 -9.43 15.08
CA ASN A 172 -0.11 -9.90 13.77
C ASN A 172 0.22 -11.38 13.57
N ARG A 173 1.42 -11.83 13.96
CA ARG A 173 1.78 -13.25 13.93
C ARG A 173 0.86 -14.07 14.82
N ASP A 174 0.59 -13.64 16.05
CA ASP A 174 -0.24 -14.38 16.98
C ASP A 174 -1.69 -14.46 16.47
N TYR A 175 -2.20 -13.39 15.85
CA TYR A 175 -3.49 -13.42 15.16
C TYR A 175 -3.49 -14.41 13.98
N LEU A 176 -2.46 -14.39 13.13
CA LEU A 176 -2.31 -15.34 12.04
C LEU A 176 -2.22 -16.79 12.56
N LEU A 177 -1.52 -17.04 13.65
CA LEU A 177 -1.42 -18.38 14.26
C LEU A 177 -2.76 -18.87 14.82
N SER A 178 -3.60 -17.96 15.33
CA SER A 178 -4.90 -18.31 15.92
C SER A 178 -5.89 -18.94 14.93
N ASP A 179 -5.70 -18.73 13.62
CA ASP A 179 -6.62 -19.17 12.57
C ASP A 179 -8.06 -18.69 12.77
N ALA A 180 -8.26 -17.55 13.43
CA ALA A 180 -9.58 -17.02 13.71
C ALA A 180 -10.41 -16.90 12.41
N PRO A 181 -11.71 -17.22 12.45
CA PRO A 181 -12.58 -17.07 11.30
C PRO A 181 -12.73 -15.59 10.93
N LEU A 182 -12.84 -15.34 9.63
CA LEU A 182 -13.14 -14.01 9.10
C LEU A 182 -14.57 -13.59 9.49
N ALA A 183 -14.77 -12.30 9.72
CA ALA A 183 -16.10 -11.69 9.92
C ALA A 183 -16.40 -10.74 8.75
N PRO A 184 -16.92 -11.26 7.62
CA PRO A 184 -17.21 -10.44 6.43
C PRO A 184 -18.42 -9.53 6.64
N PRO A 185 -18.66 -8.55 5.75
CA PRO A 185 -19.85 -7.73 5.79
C PRO A 185 -21.15 -8.55 5.78
N THR A 186 -22.08 -8.18 6.67
CA THR A 186 -23.44 -8.74 6.73
C THR A 186 -24.41 -8.00 5.82
N ARG A 187 -24.05 -6.78 5.38
CA ARG A 187 -24.75 -5.99 4.39
C ARG A 187 -23.77 -5.42 3.37
N THR A 188 -24.10 -5.55 2.08
CA THR A 188 -23.25 -5.09 0.99
C THR A 188 -23.93 -4.08 0.07
N PHE A 189 -23.11 -3.38 -0.71
CA PHE A 189 -23.55 -2.49 -1.80
C PHE A 189 -22.51 -2.48 -2.93
N ALA A 190 -22.94 -2.05 -4.14
CA ALA A 190 -22.13 -2.12 -5.37
C ALA A 190 -21.71 -0.76 -5.98
N ASP A 191 -22.40 0.34 -5.66
CA ASP A 191 -22.03 1.69 -6.14
C ASP A 191 -22.12 2.71 -5.02
N ARG A 192 -23.32 2.91 -4.49
CA ARG A 192 -23.56 3.86 -3.41
C ARG A 192 -24.51 3.30 -2.38
N LEU A 193 -24.32 3.69 -1.13
CA LEU A 193 -25.25 3.42 -0.04
C LEU A 193 -25.33 4.62 0.88
N THR A 194 -26.54 5.03 1.26
CA THR A 194 -26.74 6.01 2.32
C THR A 194 -27.26 5.30 3.57
N LEU A 195 -26.50 5.38 4.65
CA LEU A 195 -26.94 4.95 5.97
C LEU A 195 -27.54 6.15 6.70
N ASP A 196 -28.84 6.09 6.97
CA ASP A 196 -29.52 7.04 7.84
C ASP A 196 -29.43 6.56 9.29
N MET A 197 -28.70 7.30 10.12
CA MET A 197 -28.54 7.04 11.56
C MET A 197 -29.38 7.98 12.43
N GLY A 198 -30.44 8.57 11.85
CA GLY A 198 -31.40 9.45 12.51
C GLY A 198 -30.98 10.91 12.42
N ASP A 199 -30.01 11.32 13.23
CA ASP A 199 -29.49 12.69 13.24
C ASP A 199 -28.32 12.91 12.28
N THR A 200 -27.70 11.81 11.81
CA THR A 200 -26.50 11.80 10.97
C THR A 200 -26.69 10.84 9.79
N THR A 201 -26.27 11.26 8.60
CA THR A 201 -26.24 10.40 7.40
C THR A 201 -24.81 10.10 7.00
N PHE A 202 -24.57 8.86 6.59
CA PHE A 202 -23.29 8.40 6.04
C PHE A 202 -23.53 8.03 4.58
N GLU A 203 -22.81 8.69 3.68
CA GLU A 203 -22.86 8.44 2.25
C GLU A 203 -21.61 7.66 1.85
N LEU A 204 -21.81 6.38 1.49
CA LEU A 204 -20.76 5.44 1.13
C LEU A 204 -20.68 5.39 -0.41
N TYR A 205 -19.49 5.57 -0.94
CA TYR A 205 -19.21 5.64 -2.38
C TYR A 205 -18.17 4.61 -2.74
N TYR A 206 -18.50 3.66 -3.62
CA TYR A 206 -17.50 2.80 -4.23
C TYR A 206 -16.55 3.66 -5.07
N THR A 207 -15.26 3.59 -4.79
CA THR A 207 -14.25 4.42 -5.47
C THR A 207 -13.66 3.71 -6.68
N GLY A 208 -14.25 2.60 -7.12
CA GLY A 208 -13.95 2.00 -8.44
C GLY A 208 -12.66 1.19 -8.49
N GLY A 209 -12.05 0.89 -7.34
CA GLY A 209 -10.83 0.11 -7.21
C GLY A 209 -9.57 0.89 -7.58
N MET A 210 -8.60 0.96 -6.66
CA MET A 210 -7.28 1.58 -6.86
C MET A 210 -6.26 0.95 -5.92
N HIS A 211 -6.49 1.12 -4.62
CA HIS A 211 -5.69 0.51 -3.59
C HIS A 211 -6.02 -0.98 -3.47
N THR A 212 -7.32 -1.28 -3.54
CA THR A 212 -7.89 -2.62 -3.56
C THR A 212 -9.05 -2.72 -4.55
N ALA A 213 -9.69 -3.89 -4.68
CA ALA A 213 -10.86 -4.03 -5.54
C ALA A 213 -12.12 -3.43 -4.90
N SER A 214 -12.18 -3.34 -3.57
CA SER A 214 -13.40 -3.00 -2.82
C SER A 214 -13.43 -1.59 -2.23
N ASP A 215 -12.43 -0.77 -2.52
CA ASP A 215 -12.27 0.58 -1.97
C ASP A 215 -13.57 1.42 -1.96
N ILE A 216 -13.88 2.03 -0.81
CA ILE A 216 -14.95 3.01 -0.67
C ILE A 216 -14.47 4.30 0.01
N ALA A 217 -15.18 5.39 -0.26
CA ALA A 217 -15.12 6.61 0.53
C ALA A 217 -16.40 6.76 1.36
N VAL A 218 -16.28 7.30 2.57
CA VAL A 218 -17.40 7.54 3.48
C VAL A 218 -17.49 9.04 3.76
N PHE A 219 -18.53 9.69 3.22
CA PHE A 219 -18.80 11.10 3.45
C PHE A 219 -19.87 11.28 4.53
N VAL A 220 -19.59 12.12 5.52
CA VAL A 220 -20.48 12.42 6.65
C VAL A 220 -20.77 13.92 6.67
N PRO A 221 -21.77 14.39 5.89
CA PRO A 221 -21.90 15.82 5.62
C PRO A 221 -22.21 16.68 6.84
N ARG A 222 -22.94 16.14 7.82
CA ARG A 222 -23.25 16.84 9.07
C ARG A 222 -21.98 17.27 9.81
N HIS A 223 -20.98 16.39 9.82
CA HIS A 223 -19.70 16.63 10.48
C HIS A 223 -18.67 17.26 9.53
N GLY A 224 -18.94 17.26 8.23
CA GLY A 224 -18.01 17.71 7.20
C GLY A 224 -16.76 16.84 7.13
N ILE A 225 -16.91 15.54 7.39
CA ILE A 225 -15.80 14.57 7.38
C ILE A 225 -15.94 13.70 6.13
N LEU A 226 -14.86 13.56 5.37
CA LEU A 226 -14.72 12.60 4.29
C LEU A 226 -13.58 11.63 4.62
N MET A 227 -13.91 10.34 4.77
CA MET A 227 -12.93 9.27 4.95
C MET A 227 -12.69 8.58 3.61
N THR A 228 -11.42 8.39 3.22
CA THR A 228 -11.04 7.88 1.89
C THR A 228 -10.46 6.47 1.91
N GLY A 229 -10.42 5.82 3.07
CA GLY A 229 -9.61 4.61 3.28
C GLY A 229 -8.17 4.88 2.81
N ASP A 230 -7.60 3.91 2.12
CA ASP A 230 -6.20 3.93 1.70
C ASP A 230 -5.99 4.39 0.25
N THR A 231 -7.03 4.95 -0.36
CA THR A 231 -6.98 5.43 -1.75
C THR A 231 -6.22 6.74 -1.92
N MET A 232 -6.05 7.55 -0.86
CA MET A 232 -5.51 8.91 -0.96
C MET A 232 -4.80 9.36 0.33
N CYS A 233 -3.56 9.87 0.22
CA CYS A 233 -2.87 10.63 1.28
C CYS A 233 -1.86 11.60 0.66
N ASP A 234 -1.58 12.73 1.32
CA ASP A 234 -0.58 13.75 0.92
C ASP A 234 0.74 13.66 1.67
N ARG A 235 0.79 12.98 2.82
CA ARG A 235 2.02 12.84 3.62
C ARG A 235 2.18 11.44 4.19
N TRP A 236 3.43 11.04 4.32
CA TRP A 236 3.88 9.86 5.05
C TRP A 236 4.46 10.28 6.39
N LEU A 237 4.12 9.59 7.48
CA LEU A 237 4.88 9.71 8.74
C LEU A 237 5.74 8.49 9.06
N THR A 238 5.58 7.32 8.41
CA THR A 238 6.35 6.10 8.71
C THR A 238 6.74 5.38 7.44
N GLU A 239 7.90 4.68 7.40
CA GLU A 239 8.42 4.00 6.21
C GLU A 239 7.66 2.72 5.77
N THR A 240 6.46 2.47 6.29
CA THR A 240 5.74 1.19 6.16
C THR A 240 5.32 0.89 4.70
N PRO A 241 6.10 0.11 3.93
CA PRO A 241 5.93 -0.03 2.49
C PRO A 241 4.79 -1.02 2.21
N GLY A 242 3.54 -0.53 2.20
CA GLY A 242 2.41 -1.43 1.91
C GLY A 242 1.07 -0.75 1.71
N CYS A 243 0.63 0.06 2.69
CA CYS A 243 -0.79 0.42 2.78
C CYS A 243 -1.11 1.83 2.27
N LEU A 244 -0.21 2.80 2.43
CA LEU A 244 -0.73 4.15 2.75
C LEU A 244 -0.85 5.17 1.64
N ALA A 245 -0.38 4.89 0.42
CA ALA A 245 -0.35 5.94 -0.60
C ALA A 245 -0.34 5.39 -2.03
N SER A 246 -0.94 4.22 -2.24
CA SER A 246 -0.89 3.61 -3.57
C SER A 246 -2.03 4.11 -4.44
N PHE A 247 -1.80 5.28 -5.04
CA PHE A 247 -2.43 5.62 -6.31
C PHE A 247 -1.79 4.79 -7.44
N ILE A 248 -1.81 3.47 -7.25
CA ILE A 248 -1.19 2.50 -8.13
C ILE A 248 -2.32 1.67 -8.67
N ALA A 249 -2.55 1.76 -9.97
CA ALA A 249 -3.31 0.70 -10.61
C ALA A 249 -2.47 -0.58 -10.52
N ARG A 250 -2.93 -1.57 -9.74
CA ARG A 250 -2.17 -2.78 -9.41
C ARG A 250 -2.56 -3.89 -10.39
N PRO A 251 -1.59 -4.64 -10.95
CA PRO A 251 -1.91 -5.80 -11.76
C PRO A 251 -2.83 -6.77 -11.00
N GLY A 252 -3.91 -7.19 -11.64
CA GLY A 252 -4.89 -8.09 -11.05
C GLY A 252 -5.94 -7.43 -10.14
N VAL A 253 -5.83 -6.12 -9.87
CA VAL A 253 -6.92 -5.36 -9.25
C VAL A 253 -7.83 -4.81 -10.35
N ARG A 254 -9.13 -5.04 -10.23
CA ARG A 254 -10.10 -4.49 -11.18
C ARG A 254 -10.27 -2.99 -10.92
N HIS A 255 -10.10 -2.18 -11.97
CA HIS A 255 -10.33 -0.73 -11.94
C HIS A 255 -11.53 -0.34 -12.82
N ASP A 256 -12.63 0.12 -12.22
CA ASP A 256 -13.78 0.73 -12.90
C ASP A 256 -13.57 2.27 -12.95
N PHE A 257 -12.65 2.70 -13.82
CA PHE A 257 -12.30 4.12 -13.98
C PHE A 257 -13.51 5.04 -14.23
N PRO A 258 -14.50 4.69 -15.09
CA PRO A 258 -15.71 5.51 -15.25
C PRO A 258 -16.48 5.72 -13.94
N ARG A 259 -16.68 4.65 -13.15
CA ARG A 259 -17.40 4.73 -11.88
C ARG A 259 -16.58 5.45 -10.81
N LEU A 260 -15.28 5.18 -10.73
CA LEU A 260 -14.32 5.92 -9.90
C LEU A 260 -14.47 7.41 -10.13
N LEU A 261 -14.31 7.83 -11.39
CA LEU A 261 -14.35 9.23 -11.81
C LEU A 261 -15.70 9.88 -11.51
N LYS A 262 -16.81 9.19 -11.77
CA LYS A 262 -18.17 9.65 -11.44
C LYS A 262 -18.33 9.93 -9.94
N ASN A 263 -17.86 9.03 -9.09
CA ASN A 263 -18.01 9.16 -7.63
C ASN A 263 -17.03 10.20 -7.05
N TRP A 264 -15.82 10.28 -7.58
CA TRP A 264 -14.82 11.26 -7.14
C TRP A 264 -15.16 12.68 -7.54
N GLU A 265 -15.67 12.90 -8.75
CA GLU A 265 -16.16 14.22 -9.14
C GLU A 265 -17.32 14.69 -8.29
N TYR A 266 -18.22 13.77 -7.93
CA TYR A 266 -19.31 14.10 -7.03
C TYR A 266 -18.77 14.57 -5.67
N LEU A 267 -17.80 13.86 -5.10
CA LEU A 267 -17.15 14.24 -3.83
C LEU A 267 -16.38 15.56 -3.96
N ALA A 268 -15.70 15.80 -5.09
CA ALA A 268 -15.05 17.08 -5.39
C ALA A 268 -16.06 18.25 -5.44
N GLN A 269 -17.27 18.01 -5.94
CA GLN A 269 -18.32 19.04 -5.91
C GLN A 269 -18.80 19.35 -4.49
N GLN A 270 -18.47 18.53 -3.48
CA GLN A 270 -18.81 18.76 -2.07
C GLN A 270 -17.77 19.59 -1.31
N LYS A 271 -16.83 20.25 -1.99
CA LYS A 271 -15.75 21.06 -1.39
C LYS A 271 -16.19 21.89 -0.18
N ASP A 272 -17.27 22.66 -0.31
CA ASP A 272 -17.74 23.58 0.74
C ASP A 272 -18.34 22.86 1.97
N ARG A 273 -18.67 21.58 1.83
CA ARG A 273 -19.18 20.73 2.91
C ARG A 273 -18.08 19.90 3.57
N ILE A 274 -16.94 19.71 2.92
CA ILE A 274 -15.81 18.92 3.45
C ILE A 274 -14.89 19.86 4.24
N ARG A 275 -14.77 19.60 5.54
CA ARG A 275 -13.91 20.35 6.48
C ARG A 275 -12.68 19.54 6.89
N LEU A 276 -12.81 18.22 6.90
CA LEU A 276 -11.77 17.29 7.31
C LEU A 276 -11.76 16.09 6.37
N LEU A 277 -10.58 15.79 5.82
CA LEU A 277 -10.31 14.59 5.04
C LEU A 277 -9.46 13.65 5.90
N LEU A 278 -9.94 12.44 6.09
CA LEU A 278 -9.26 11.41 6.87
C LEU A 278 -8.90 10.25 5.94
N THR A 279 -7.65 9.84 6.01
CA THR A 279 -7.17 8.64 5.34
C THR A 279 -7.37 7.44 6.27
N GLY A 280 -7.16 6.22 5.76
CA GLY A 280 -7.36 5.01 6.54
C GLY A 280 -6.41 4.87 7.73
N HIS A 281 -5.23 5.50 7.71
CA HIS A 281 -4.29 5.45 8.83
C HIS A 281 -4.06 6.83 9.47
N TRP A 282 -3.66 6.82 10.74
CA TRP A 282 -3.58 8.05 11.54
C TRP A 282 -2.55 9.05 11.01
N ASN A 283 -1.52 8.52 10.34
CA ASN A 283 -0.40 9.27 9.80
C ASN A 283 -0.59 9.77 8.36
N GLY A 284 -1.69 9.41 7.69
CA GLY A 284 -2.02 9.99 6.41
C GLY A 284 -2.86 11.25 6.60
N GLU A 285 -2.30 12.39 6.22
CA GLU A 285 -3.07 13.63 6.04
C GLU A 285 -3.43 13.80 4.57
N LEU A 286 -4.62 14.33 4.27
CA LEU A 286 -5.03 14.67 2.91
C LEU A 286 -5.61 16.08 2.90
N SER A 287 -5.04 16.96 2.09
CA SER A 287 -5.60 18.26 1.79
C SER A 287 -6.67 18.13 0.70
N TYR A 288 -7.59 19.09 0.67
CA TYR A 288 -8.57 19.12 -0.41
C TYR A 288 -7.90 19.32 -1.78
N ASP A 289 -6.82 20.10 -1.85
CA ASP A 289 -6.08 20.31 -3.10
C ASP A 289 -5.37 19.03 -3.55
N GLY A 290 -4.82 18.26 -2.60
CA GLY A 290 -4.26 16.93 -2.86
C GLY A 290 -5.32 15.91 -3.31
N PHE A 291 -6.52 15.95 -2.75
CA PHE A 291 -7.68 15.19 -3.24
C PHE A 291 -8.00 15.59 -4.69
N ALA A 292 -8.19 16.89 -4.95
CA ALA A 292 -8.56 17.41 -6.27
C ALA A 292 -7.49 17.11 -7.34
N ALA A 293 -6.20 17.20 -6.99
CA ALA A 293 -5.10 16.87 -7.88
C ALA A 293 -5.14 15.39 -8.33
N ARG A 294 -5.49 14.46 -7.43
CA ARG A 294 -5.67 13.03 -7.75
C ARG A 294 -6.86 12.78 -8.67
N VAL A 295 -7.98 13.48 -8.46
CA VAL A 295 -9.13 13.44 -9.38
C VAL A 295 -8.72 13.93 -10.78
N GLY A 296 -8.01 15.06 -10.85
CA GLY A 296 -7.50 15.62 -12.10
C GLY A 296 -6.51 14.71 -12.82
N TYR A 297 -5.64 14.04 -12.08
CA TYR A 297 -4.69 13.06 -12.61
C TYR A 297 -5.40 11.88 -13.30
N VAL A 298 -6.36 11.21 -12.63
CA VAL A 298 -7.09 10.10 -13.27
C VAL A 298 -7.88 10.59 -14.47
N ARG A 299 -8.54 11.75 -14.37
CA ARG A 299 -9.26 12.33 -15.51
C ARG A 299 -8.33 12.49 -16.71
N ALA A 300 -7.18 13.13 -16.49
CA ALA A 300 -6.22 13.42 -17.55
C ALA A 300 -5.68 12.15 -18.21
N LEU A 301 -5.44 11.09 -17.43
CA LEU A 301 -4.98 9.81 -17.98
C LEU A 301 -6.10 9.02 -18.65
N TRP A 302 -7.28 8.95 -18.03
CA TRP A 302 -8.45 8.22 -18.54
C TRP A 302 -8.94 8.79 -19.87
N ASP A 303 -8.98 10.11 -20.02
CA ASP A 303 -9.38 10.76 -21.27
C ASP A 303 -8.22 10.75 -22.29
N GLY A 304 -6.99 10.94 -21.80
CA GLY A 304 -5.81 11.14 -22.64
C GLY A 304 -5.25 9.86 -23.26
N VAL A 305 -5.08 8.80 -22.47
CA VAL A 305 -4.42 7.56 -22.91
C VAL A 305 -5.18 6.90 -24.07
N PRO A 306 -6.51 6.68 -24.01
CA PRO A 306 -7.25 6.14 -25.15
C PRO A 306 -7.19 7.04 -26.39
N ALA A 307 -7.15 8.35 -26.20
CA ALA A 307 -7.06 9.30 -27.31
C ALA A 307 -5.68 9.23 -28.01
N GLU A 308 -4.59 9.06 -27.26
CA GLU A 308 -3.26 8.83 -27.84
C GLU A 308 -3.16 7.46 -28.54
N ILE A 309 -3.72 6.41 -27.94
CA ILE A 309 -3.77 5.07 -28.55
C ILE A 309 -4.53 5.14 -29.89
N ALA A 310 -5.67 5.84 -29.93
CA ALA A 310 -6.42 6.05 -31.18
C ALA A 310 -5.64 6.84 -32.25
N ARG A 311 -4.60 7.61 -31.84
CA ARG A 311 -3.66 8.30 -32.75
C ARG A 311 -2.47 7.43 -33.16
N GLY A 312 -2.40 6.18 -32.71
CA GLY A 312 -1.30 5.25 -33.03
C GLY A 312 -0.11 5.36 -32.07
N ALA A 313 -0.30 5.89 -30.85
CA ALA A 313 0.73 5.87 -29.83
C ALA A 313 1.12 4.43 -29.44
N THR A 314 2.42 4.21 -29.22
CA THR A 314 2.90 2.99 -28.55
C THR A 314 2.90 3.19 -27.03
N ILE A 315 2.97 2.09 -26.28
CA ILE A 315 3.04 2.16 -24.82
C ILE A 315 4.27 2.98 -24.35
N GLU A 316 5.40 2.86 -25.03
CA GLU A 316 6.62 3.62 -24.74
C GLU A 316 6.42 5.12 -24.94
N SER A 317 5.70 5.50 -26.00
CA SER A 317 5.43 6.91 -26.30
C SER A 317 4.52 7.57 -25.26
N LEU A 318 3.66 6.80 -24.56
CA LEU A 318 2.79 7.34 -23.51
C LEU A 318 3.60 7.91 -22.33
N PHE A 319 4.73 7.29 -21.96
CA PHE A 319 5.57 7.82 -20.87
C PHE A 319 6.16 9.19 -21.21
N ALA A 320 6.41 9.47 -22.49
CA ALA A 320 6.86 10.77 -22.96
C ALA A 320 5.72 11.80 -23.09
N THR A 321 4.48 11.34 -23.35
CA THR A 321 3.29 12.21 -23.45
C THR A 321 2.66 12.54 -22.10
N PHE A 322 2.81 11.65 -21.10
CA PHE A 322 2.29 11.81 -19.74
C PHE A 322 3.38 11.88 -18.67
N PRO A 323 4.46 12.67 -18.83
CA PRO A 323 5.53 12.73 -17.84
C PRO A 323 5.01 13.22 -16.48
N LEU A 324 5.25 12.46 -15.41
CA LEU A 324 4.74 12.75 -14.07
C LEU A 324 5.12 14.16 -13.61
N GLU A 325 6.40 14.52 -13.70
CA GLU A 325 6.94 15.75 -13.12
C GLU A 325 6.45 17.02 -13.80
N THR A 326 6.29 16.99 -15.12
CA THR A 326 5.92 18.20 -15.87
C THR A 326 4.43 18.30 -16.11
N ARG A 327 3.70 17.17 -16.13
CA ARG A 327 2.25 17.16 -16.33
C ARG A 327 1.46 17.19 -15.03
N PHE A 328 2.02 16.67 -13.94
CA PHE A 328 1.38 16.59 -12.62
C PHE A 328 2.33 17.02 -11.49
N PRO A 329 2.88 18.26 -11.56
CA PRO A 329 3.92 18.71 -10.64
C PRO A 329 3.49 18.68 -9.16
N GLU A 330 2.19 18.88 -8.88
CA GLU A 330 1.64 18.81 -7.53
C GLU A 330 1.71 17.40 -6.93
N LEU A 331 1.60 16.38 -7.78
CA LEU A 331 1.65 14.97 -7.37
C LEU A 331 3.08 14.41 -7.38
N ALA A 332 3.95 14.92 -8.24
CA ALA A 332 5.34 14.47 -8.33
C ALA A 332 6.11 14.66 -7.01
N GLN A 333 5.66 15.58 -6.15
CA GLN A 333 6.21 15.81 -4.81
C GLN A 333 5.39 15.14 -3.70
N SER A 334 4.28 14.49 -4.05
CA SER A 334 3.40 13.84 -3.09
C SER A 334 3.96 12.44 -2.75
N PRO A 335 4.17 12.13 -1.45
CA PRO A 335 4.47 10.78 -0.99
C PRO A 335 3.51 9.74 -1.56
N GLY A 336 4.05 8.60 -2.00
CA GLY A 336 3.28 7.55 -2.68
C GLY A 336 3.11 7.73 -4.19
N PHE A 337 3.37 8.92 -4.72
CA PHE A 337 3.54 9.13 -6.15
C PHE A 337 5.03 9.07 -6.50
N ASN A 338 5.36 8.17 -7.42
CA ASN A 338 6.69 8.06 -7.97
C ASN A 338 6.58 7.59 -9.43
N ARG A 339 7.69 7.65 -10.16
CA ARG A 339 7.74 7.24 -11.58
C ARG A 339 7.29 5.81 -11.80
N ASN A 340 7.60 4.89 -10.89
CA ASN A 340 7.24 3.49 -11.02
C ASN A 340 5.73 3.29 -10.90
N ASN A 341 5.11 3.88 -9.87
CA ASN A 341 3.66 3.84 -9.63
C ASN A 341 2.87 4.51 -10.77
N HIS A 342 3.39 5.63 -11.24
CA HIS A 342 2.84 6.32 -12.41
C HIS A 342 2.94 5.44 -13.67
N ALA A 343 4.08 4.78 -13.87
CA ALA A 343 4.28 3.90 -15.00
C ALA A 343 3.33 2.70 -14.96
N MET A 344 3.13 2.08 -13.78
CA MET A 344 2.15 1.02 -13.58
C MET A 344 0.74 1.47 -13.95
N THR A 345 0.35 2.68 -13.55
CA THR A 345 -0.96 3.25 -13.91
C THR A 345 -1.12 3.42 -15.42
N LEU A 346 -0.09 3.89 -16.13
CA LEU A 346 -0.14 4.00 -17.60
C LEU A 346 -0.25 2.63 -18.28
N MET A 347 0.47 1.62 -17.79
CA MET A 347 0.42 0.26 -18.32
C MET A 347 -0.93 -0.41 -18.06
N GLU A 348 -1.57 -0.14 -16.93
CA GLU A 348 -2.92 -0.62 -16.66
C GLU A 348 -3.93 0.03 -17.60
N LEU A 349 -3.87 1.35 -17.79
CA LEU A 349 -4.74 2.04 -18.74
C LEU A 349 -4.53 1.57 -20.18
N TRP A 350 -3.28 1.28 -20.56
CA TRP A 350 -2.98 0.62 -21.84
C TRP A 350 -3.69 -0.73 -21.94
N SER A 351 -3.59 -1.57 -20.91
CA SER A 351 -4.21 -2.89 -20.87
C SER A 351 -5.73 -2.82 -20.96
N VAL A 352 -6.35 -1.95 -20.17
CA VAL A 352 -7.81 -1.71 -20.18
C VAL A 352 -8.28 -1.19 -21.54
N THR A 353 -7.49 -0.33 -22.20
CA THR A 353 -7.88 0.26 -23.48
C THR A 353 -7.68 -0.69 -24.67
N THR A 354 -6.57 -1.44 -24.68
CA THR A 354 -6.16 -2.25 -25.84
C THR A 354 -6.55 -3.72 -25.72
N GLY A 355 -6.83 -4.20 -24.50
CA GLY A 355 -6.99 -5.62 -24.20
C GLY A 355 -5.68 -6.41 -24.14
N GLN A 356 -4.52 -5.74 -24.31
CA GLN A 356 -3.21 -6.38 -24.21
C GLN A 356 -2.85 -6.67 -22.75
N THR A 357 -2.07 -7.72 -22.53
CA THR A 357 -1.49 -8.05 -21.22
C THR A 357 0.02 -7.84 -21.23
N SER A 358 0.65 -7.60 -20.08
CA SER A 358 2.11 -7.56 -20.01
C SER A 358 2.70 -8.90 -20.39
N ALA A 359 3.60 -8.90 -21.38
CA ALA A 359 4.39 -10.10 -21.71
C ALA A 359 5.25 -10.53 -20.52
N ALA A 360 5.75 -9.58 -19.71
CA ALA A 360 6.56 -9.86 -18.55
C ALA A 360 5.77 -10.61 -17.47
N ASP A 361 4.54 -10.16 -17.16
CA ASP A 361 3.69 -10.84 -16.17
C ASP A 361 3.30 -12.24 -16.67
N ARG A 362 2.99 -12.40 -17.96
CA ARG A 362 2.68 -13.72 -18.53
C ARG A 362 3.89 -14.66 -18.48
N LEU A 363 5.07 -14.18 -18.86
CA LEU A 363 6.31 -14.96 -18.80
C LEU A 363 6.66 -15.33 -17.36
N TYR A 364 6.53 -14.39 -16.43
CA TYR A 364 6.77 -14.63 -15.01
C TYR A 364 5.87 -15.76 -14.50
N ALA A 365 4.56 -15.69 -14.74
CA ALA A 365 3.62 -16.73 -14.31
C ALA A 365 3.97 -18.10 -14.90
N LEU A 366 4.25 -18.17 -16.21
CA LEU A 366 4.63 -19.43 -16.86
C LEU A 366 5.89 -20.05 -16.26
N ILE A 367 6.91 -19.22 -15.99
CA ILE A 367 8.18 -19.68 -15.42
C ILE A 367 7.99 -20.09 -13.95
N ASP A 368 7.20 -19.34 -13.20
CA ASP A 368 6.91 -19.62 -11.79
C ASP A 368 6.14 -20.94 -11.61
N GLU A 369 5.17 -21.19 -12.50
CA GLU A 369 4.38 -22.42 -12.57
C GLU A 369 5.17 -23.63 -13.12
N GLY A 370 6.41 -23.42 -13.60
CA GLY A 370 7.22 -24.46 -14.23
C GLY A 370 6.64 -24.97 -15.55
N ALA A 371 5.95 -24.10 -16.30
CA ALA A 371 5.41 -24.43 -17.61
C ALA A 371 6.54 -24.80 -18.61
N GLY A 372 6.22 -25.66 -19.57
CA GLY A 372 7.18 -26.11 -20.58
C GLY A 372 7.71 -24.97 -21.46
N GLU A 373 8.94 -25.12 -21.98
CA GLU A 373 9.63 -24.12 -22.80
C GLU A 373 8.81 -23.66 -24.03
N ASP A 374 7.93 -24.52 -24.56
CA ASP A 374 7.04 -24.18 -25.67
C ASP A 374 6.08 -23.02 -25.33
N ALA A 375 5.57 -22.97 -24.10
CA ALA A 375 4.66 -21.90 -23.66
C ALA A 375 5.39 -20.55 -23.54
N VAL A 376 6.64 -20.56 -23.07
CA VAL A 376 7.50 -19.37 -23.04
C VAL A 376 7.81 -18.91 -24.47
N ARG A 377 8.18 -19.84 -25.36
CA ARG A 377 8.45 -19.55 -26.78
C ARG A 377 7.23 -19.00 -27.52
N GLU A 378 6.02 -19.43 -27.20
CA GLU A 378 4.78 -18.89 -27.77
C GLU A 378 4.66 -17.38 -27.47
N VAL A 379 4.90 -16.97 -26.22
CA VAL A 379 4.83 -15.55 -25.84
C VAL A 379 5.87 -14.74 -26.62
N ILE A 380 7.11 -15.23 -26.70
CA ILE A 380 8.18 -14.56 -27.46
C ILE A 380 7.83 -14.45 -28.94
N ALA A 381 7.38 -15.54 -29.55
CA ALA A 381 7.02 -15.61 -30.97
C ALA A 381 5.80 -14.75 -31.32
N SER A 382 4.97 -14.40 -30.34
CA SER A 382 3.80 -13.54 -30.56
C SER A 382 4.15 -12.05 -30.70
N ARG A 383 5.40 -11.65 -30.46
CA ARG A 383 5.84 -10.26 -30.65
C ARG A 383 5.72 -9.87 -32.13
N GLY A 384 4.95 -8.81 -32.41
CA GLY A 384 4.71 -8.32 -33.77
C GLY A 384 3.63 -9.08 -34.55
N VAL A 385 2.90 -9.99 -33.90
CA VAL A 385 1.75 -10.70 -34.49
C VAL A 385 0.46 -9.94 -34.18
N GLU A 386 -0.38 -9.73 -35.20
CA GLU A 386 -1.68 -9.06 -35.05
C GLU A 386 -2.86 -10.06 -34.99
N PRO A 387 -3.88 -9.81 -34.14
CA PRO A 387 -3.97 -8.70 -33.18
C PRO A 387 -2.96 -8.87 -32.03
N ALA A 388 -2.26 -7.80 -31.68
CA ALA A 388 -1.30 -7.82 -30.59
C ALA A 388 -1.95 -8.28 -29.28
N ARG A 389 -1.46 -9.38 -28.71
CA ARG A 389 -1.95 -9.95 -27.44
C ARG A 389 -1.20 -9.40 -26.22
N TYR A 390 0.06 -9.01 -26.41
CA TYR A 390 0.91 -8.53 -25.34
C TYR A 390 1.61 -7.23 -25.72
N PHE A 391 1.91 -6.43 -24.69
CA PHE A 391 2.90 -5.36 -24.78
C PHE A 391 4.19 -5.79 -24.09
N TYR A 392 5.32 -5.18 -24.50
CA TYR A 392 6.66 -5.62 -24.11
C TYR A 392 7.45 -4.45 -23.54
N MET A 393 7.71 -4.46 -22.23
CA MET A 393 8.50 -3.44 -21.55
C MET A 393 9.78 -4.06 -20.98
N GLU A 394 10.94 -3.60 -21.46
CA GLU A 394 12.27 -4.05 -20.99
C GLU A 394 12.40 -3.96 -19.46
N GLY A 395 11.94 -2.84 -18.88
CA GLY A 395 11.96 -2.63 -17.43
C GLY A 395 11.14 -3.67 -16.65
N GLN A 396 9.98 -4.09 -17.15
CA GLN A 396 9.16 -5.12 -16.48
C GLN A 396 9.79 -6.52 -16.60
N LEU A 397 10.38 -6.84 -17.75
CA LEU A 397 11.10 -8.10 -17.95
C LEU A 397 12.30 -8.19 -17.00
N ASN A 398 13.06 -7.10 -16.90
CA ASN A 398 14.22 -7.00 -16.04
C ASN A 398 13.83 -7.12 -14.55
N ALA A 399 12.84 -6.34 -14.10
CA ALA A 399 12.34 -6.39 -12.73
C ALA A 399 11.80 -7.78 -12.35
N SER A 400 11.14 -8.47 -13.28
CA SER A 400 10.62 -9.83 -13.06
C SER A 400 11.75 -10.86 -12.88
N GLY A 401 12.84 -10.74 -13.64
CA GLY A 401 14.02 -11.59 -13.45
C GLY A 401 14.71 -11.36 -12.10
N TYR A 402 14.87 -10.10 -11.68
CA TYR A 402 15.42 -9.79 -10.36
C TYR A 402 14.52 -10.23 -9.21
N ARG A 403 13.19 -10.22 -9.39
CA ARG A 403 12.26 -10.78 -8.40
C ARG A 403 12.55 -12.27 -8.13
N PHE A 404 12.87 -13.04 -9.18
CA PHE A 404 13.32 -14.43 -8.99
C PHE A 404 14.68 -14.52 -8.28
N LEU A 405 15.67 -13.71 -8.66
CA LEU A 405 16.99 -13.70 -7.99
C LEU A 405 16.89 -13.36 -6.50
N GLN A 406 16.16 -12.31 -6.15
CA GLN A 406 15.98 -11.86 -4.78
C GLN A 406 15.24 -12.89 -3.91
N SER A 407 14.44 -13.77 -4.53
CA SER A 407 13.79 -14.88 -3.84
C SER A 407 14.60 -16.19 -3.87
N GLY A 408 15.90 -16.13 -4.23
CA GLY A 408 16.79 -17.29 -4.29
C GLY A 408 16.48 -18.27 -5.43
N ARG A 409 15.57 -17.90 -6.35
CA ARG A 409 15.10 -18.74 -7.47
C ARG A 409 15.93 -18.47 -8.72
N ALA A 410 17.24 -18.68 -8.62
CA ALA A 410 18.19 -18.37 -9.68
C ALA A 410 17.91 -19.10 -11.03
N PRO A 411 17.49 -20.38 -11.06
CA PRO A 411 17.13 -21.03 -12.33
C PRO A 411 15.97 -20.35 -13.07
N GLN A 412 14.94 -19.92 -12.34
CA GLN A 412 13.81 -19.16 -12.90
C GLN A 412 14.26 -17.79 -13.41
N ALA A 413 15.18 -17.13 -12.70
CA ALA A 413 15.76 -15.87 -13.17
C ALA A 413 16.53 -16.04 -14.49
N VAL A 414 17.30 -17.11 -14.64
CA VAL A 414 18.00 -17.43 -15.91
C VAL A 414 16.98 -17.59 -17.04
N ALA A 415 15.89 -18.34 -16.83
CA ALA A 415 14.83 -18.48 -17.83
C ALA A 415 14.20 -17.13 -18.22
N MET A 416 13.93 -16.28 -17.22
CA MET A 416 13.33 -14.96 -17.44
C MET A 416 14.26 -14.02 -18.22
N PHE A 417 15.54 -13.96 -17.85
CA PHE A 417 16.51 -13.10 -18.55
C PHE A 417 16.89 -13.63 -19.95
N ARG A 418 16.82 -14.95 -20.19
CA ARG A 418 16.90 -15.50 -21.55
C ARG A 418 15.74 -15.03 -22.41
N ALA A 419 14.51 -15.15 -21.93
CA ALA A 419 13.34 -14.64 -22.63
C ALA A 419 13.44 -13.12 -22.89
N TYR A 420 13.98 -12.36 -21.94
CA TYR A 420 14.27 -10.93 -22.12
C TYR A 420 15.28 -10.68 -23.24
N ALA A 421 16.42 -11.39 -23.26
CA ALA A 421 17.42 -11.27 -24.31
C ALA A 421 16.90 -11.70 -25.70
N ASP A 422 16.06 -12.73 -25.77
CA ASP A 422 15.43 -13.18 -27.01
C ASP A 422 14.44 -12.14 -27.55
N LEU A 423 13.67 -11.51 -26.66
CA LEU A 423 12.77 -10.43 -27.03
C LEU A 423 13.54 -9.18 -27.46
N PHE A 424 14.63 -8.83 -26.78
CA PHE A 424 15.38 -7.59 -26.97
C PHE A 424 16.86 -7.88 -27.25
N PRO A 425 17.19 -8.37 -28.46
CA PRO A 425 18.54 -8.87 -28.77
C PRO A 425 19.63 -7.79 -28.79
N GLU A 426 19.26 -6.52 -28.87
CA GLU A 426 20.16 -5.36 -28.84
C GLU A 426 20.26 -4.70 -27.45
N SER A 427 19.57 -5.24 -26.44
CA SER A 427 19.60 -4.70 -25.08
C SER A 427 20.83 -5.18 -24.33
N TRP A 428 21.83 -4.32 -24.17
CA TRP A 428 23.01 -4.62 -23.36
C TRP A 428 22.63 -5.04 -21.93
N ASN A 429 21.57 -4.45 -21.38
CA ASN A 429 21.08 -4.71 -20.04
C ASN A 429 20.47 -6.12 -19.91
N ALA A 430 19.82 -6.63 -20.96
CA ALA A 430 19.31 -8.01 -20.96
C ALA A 430 20.43 -9.05 -20.79
N TYR A 431 21.56 -8.86 -21.49
CA TYR A 431 22.71 -9.76 -21.38
C TYR A 431 23.47 -9.56 -20.06
N ASP A 432 23.55 -8.34 -19.54
CA ASP A 432 24.16 -8.06 -18.24
C ASP A 432 23.42 -8.81 -17.12
N SER A 433 22.11 -8.65 -17.01
CA SER A 433 21.30 -9.33 -16.00
C SER A 433 21.25 -10.85 -16.21
N LEU A 434 21.28 -11.32 -17.47
CA LEU A 434 21.41 -12.77 -17.74
C LEU A 434 22.76 -13.31 -17.24
N GLY A 435 23.84 -12.56 -17.40
CA GLY A 435 25.15 -12.89 -16.85
C GLY A 435 25.12 -13.04 -15.33
N GLU A 436 24.45 -12.13 -14.62
CA GLU A 436 24.31 -12.19 -13.16
C GLU A 436 23.56 -13.44 -12.71
N ALA A 437 22.45 -13.77 -13.37
CA ALA A 437 21.70 -14.97 -13.04
C ALA A 437 22.46 -16.26 -13.36
N LEU A 438 23.23 -16.30 -14.45
CA LEU A 438 24.09 -17.43 -14.81
C LEU A 438 25.22 -17.64 -13.79
N LEU A 439 25.82 -16.56 -13.28
CA LEU A 439 26.77 -16.65 -12.16
C LEU A 439 26.11 -17.24 -10.91
N ALA A 440 24.88 -16.84 -10.60
CA ALA A 440 24.16 -17.33 -9.42
C ALA A 440 23.86 -18.83 -9.49
N VAL A 441 23.75 -19.43 -10.68
CA VAL A 441 23.61 -20.89 -10.87
C VAL A 441 24.95 -21.61 -11.12
N GLY A 442 26.07 -20.89 -11.14
CA GLY A 442 27.41 -21.45 -11.32
C GLY A 442 27.88 -21.61 -12.78
N ASP A 443 27.06 -21.20 -13.76
CA ASP A 443 27.37 -21.28 -15.20
C ASP A 443 28.31 -20.13 -15.64
N THR A 444 29.51 -20.12 -15.06
CA THR A 444 30.46 -19.00 -15.16
C THR A 444 30.94 -18.75 -16.59
N ASP A 445 31.21 -19.80 -17.37
CA ASP A 445 31.67 -19.66 -18.75
C ASP A 445 30.61 -19.00 -19.65
N VAL A 446 29.33 -19.37 -19.45
CA VAL A 446 28.22 -18.76 -20.18
C VAL A 446 27.98 -17.32 -19.72
N ALA A 447 28.10 -17.06 -18.41
CA ALA A 447 28.00 -15.71 -17.87
C ALA A 447 29.04 -14.76 -18.47
N VAL A 448 30.30 -15.21 -18.63
CA VAL A 448 31.37 -14.43 -19.28
C VAL A 448 30.96 -14.02 -20.70
N ALA A 449 30.44 -14.96 -21.49
CA ALA A 449 29.98 -14.66 -22.85
C ALA A 449 28.84 -13.63 -22.87
N MET A 450 27.93 -13.66 -21.89
CA MET A 450 26.85 -12.69 -21.78
C MET A 450 27.35 -11.30 -21.41
N TYR A 451 28.27 -11.18 -20.45
CA TYR A 451 28.89 -9.89 -20.12
C TYR A 451 29.72 -9.32 -21.27
N GLU A 452 30.45 -10.16 -22.00
CA GLU A 452 31.17 -9.74 -23.21
C GLU A 452 30.21 -9.20 -24.27
N LYS A 453 29.06 -9.87 -24.48
CA LYS A 453 28.01 -9.38 -25.39
C LYS A 453 27.40 -8.06 -24.90
N SER A 454 27.15 -7.94 -23.60
CA SER A 454 26.66 -6.69 -22.99
C SER A 454 27.63 -5.53 -23.27
N LEU A 455 28.93 -5.73 -23.06
CA LEU A 455 29.96 -4.72 -23.33
C LEU A 455 30.17 -4.43 -24.81
N ALA A 456 29.93 -5.40 -25.69
CA ALA A 456 29.96 -5.17 -27.13
C ALA A 456 28.81 -4.25 -27.57
N LEU A 457 27.63 -4.38 -26.95
CA LEU A 457 26.46 -3.52 -27.19
C LEU A 457 26.58 -2.16 -26.49
N ASN A 458 27.15 -2.12 -25.28
CA ASN A 458 27.40 -0.90 -24.51
C ASN A 458 28.77 -0.97 -23.81
N PRO A 459 29.82 -0.40 -24.42
CA PRO A 459 31.15 -0.35 -23.82
C PRO A 459 31.24 0.41 -22.48
N GLU A 460 30.24 1.23 -22.15
CA GLU A 460 30.17 2.01 -20.91
C GLU A 460 29.51 1.25 -19.76
N ASN A 461 29.01 0.01 -19.98
CA ASN A 461 28.43 -0.79 -18.91
C ASN A 461 29.49 -1.17 -17.86
N THR A 462 29.52 -0.46 -16.75
CA THR A 462 30.48 -0.69 -15.67
C THR A 462 30.23 -2.01 -14.94
N ASN A 463 28.96 -2.44 -14.79
CA ASN A 463 28.62 -3.69 -14.10
C ASN A 463 29.25 -4.89 -14.81
N GLY A 464 29.03 -5.02 -16.12
CA GLY A 464 29.59 -6.11 -16.91
C GLY A 464 31.12 -6.11 -16.93
N ARG A 465 31.75 -4.93 -16.98
CA ARG A 465 33.21 -4.80 -16.90
C ARG A 465 33.76 -5.27 -15.55
N ASP A 466 33.13 -4.85 -14.46
CA ASP A 466 33.56 -5.18 -13.11
C ASP A 466 33.30 -6.66 -12.80
N ALA A 467 32.19 -7.22 -13.28
CA ALA A 467 31.89 -8.64 -13.21
C ALA A 467 32.95 -9.49 -13.94
N LEU A 468 33.31 -9.13 -15.18
CA LEU A 468 34.38 -9.81 -15.92
C LEU A 468 35.73 -9.70 -15.23
N ALA A 469 36.07 -8.54 -14.68
CA ALA A 469 37.30 -8.34 -13.91
C ALA A 469 37.34 -9.26 -12.68
N ARG A 470 36.23 -9.38 -11.96
CA ARG A 470 36.10 -10.27 -10.79
C ARG A 470 36.25 -11.75 -11.17
N ILE A 471 35.58 -12.19 -12.25
CA ILE A 471 35.64 -13.58 -12.73
C ILE A 471 37.08 -13.93 -13.17
N ARG A 472 37.69 -13.08 -14.00
CA ARG A 472 39.04 -13.30 -14.56
C ARG A 472 40.15 -13.09 -13.54
N GLY A 473 39.90 -12.30 -12.50
CA GLY A 473 40.84 -11.99 -11.43
C GLY A 473 41.01 -13.09 -10.38
N GLY A 474 40.21 -14.15 -10.40
CA GLY A 474 40.36 -15.31 -9.52
C GLY A 474 40.15 -15.01 -8.03
N GLY A 475 38.88 -14.87 -7.61
CA GLY A 475 38.53 -14.74 -6.20
C GLY A 475 37.24 -15.49 -5.87
N ALA A 476 37.36 -16.59 -5.11
CA ALA A 476 36.26 -17.17 -4.38
C ALA A 476 35.62 -16.07 -3.51
N ALA A 477 34.37 -15.73 -3.80
CA ALA A 477 33.60 -14.88 -2.92
C ALA A 477 33.15 -15.73 -1.73
N THR A 478 33.79 -15.51 -0.58
CA THR A 478 33.21 -15.80 0.72
C THR A 478 31.89 -15.04 0.81
N VAL A 479 30.77 -15.75 0.95
CA VAL A 479 29.48 -15.18 1.29
C VAL A 479 29.54 -14.74 2.76
N GLN A 480 29.30 -13.46 3.03
CA GLN A 480 28.85 -12.97 4.34
C GLN A 480 27.43 -12.45 4.18
#